data_AF-A0A9R0P6K4-F1
#
_entry.id   AF-A0A9R0P6K4-F1
#
_cell.length_a   1.000
_cell.length_b   1.000
_cell.length_c   1.000
_cell.angle_alpha   90.00
_cell.angle_beta   90.00
_cell.angle_gamma   90.00
#
_symmetry.space_group_name_H-M   'P 1'
#
loop_
_entity.id
_entity.type
_entity.pdbx_description
1 polymer ?
#
loop_
_entity_poly.entity_id
_entity_poly.type
_entity_poly.pdbx_seq_one_letter_code
_entity_poly.pdbx_strand_id
1 'polypeptide(L)'
;MVLGALAGVAGGSPEDAAMAAAYLSVSGPASAAVRLLGLDPFAVNAVVARLDLRSVCSEAAAVAGDDPAALPSPGSPALDLFAEAHARHHQEEVRLFAS
;
A
#
# COMPACT_ATOMS: atom_id res chain seq x y z
N MET A 1 6.81 -9.58 2.32
CA MET A 1 7.57 -10.83 2.08
C MET A 1 6.71 -11.95 1.51
N VAL A 2 5.57 -12.32 2.12
CA VAL A 2 4.71 -13.42 1.61
C VAL A 2 4.28 -13.23 0.16
N LEU A 3 3.85 -12.01 -0.22
CA LEU A 3 3.45 -11.71 -1.60
C LEU A 3 4.58 -11.98 -2.62
N GLY A 4 5.80 -11.52 -2.34
CA GLY A 4 6.97 -11.76 -3.20
C GLY A 4 7.34 -13.24 -3.29
N ALA A 5 7.28 -13.96 -2.17
CA ALA A 5 7.50 -15.41 -2.16
C ALA A 5 6.46 -16.15 -3.02
N LEU A 6 5.17 -15.79 -2.90
CA LEU A 6 4.11 -16.38 -3.70
C LEU A 6 4.26 -16.07 -5.19
N ALA A 7 4.62 -14.82 -5.54
CA ALA A 7 4.91 -14.43 -6.91
C ALA A 7 6.06 -15.26 -7.48
N GLY A 8 7.17 -15.42 -6.74
CA GLY A 8 8.30 -16.23 -7.16
C GLY A 8 7.94 -17.71 -7.37
N VAL A 9 7.17 -18.32 -6.46
CA VAL A 9 6.67 -19.70 -6.61
C VAL A 9 5.77 -19.85 -7.84
N ALA A 10 4.99 -18.83 -8.18
CA ALA A 10 4.15 -18.79 -9.36
C ALA A 10 4.92 -18.46 -10.66
N GLY A 11 6.24 -18.24 -10.61
CA GLY A 11 7.07 -17.85 -11.76
C GLY A 11 6.96 -16.38 -12.16
N GLY A 12 6.42 -15.53 -11.29
CA GLY A 12 6.34 -14.08 -11.47
C GLY A 12 7.65 -13.36 -11.19
N SER A 13 7.76 -12.14 -11.72
CA SER A 13 8.90 -11.25 -11.51
C SER A 13 8.77 -10.43 -10.21
N PRO A 14 9.87 -9.85 -9.68
CA PRO A 14 9.81 -8.85 -8.61
C PRO A 14 8.88 -7.68 -8.95
N GLU A 15 8.85 -7.24 -10.20
CA GLU A 15 7.97 -6.20 -10.71
C GLU A 15 6.49 -6.59 -10.60
N ASP A 16 6.13 -7.85 -10.85
CA ASP A 16 4.75 -8.33 -10.70
C ASP A 16 4.30 -8.25 -9.23
N ALA A 17 5.18 -8.66 -8.31
CA ALA A 17 4.93 -8.56 -6.88
C ALA A 17 4.84 -7.10 -6.41
N ALA A 18 5.73 -6.24 -6.91
CA ALA A 18 5.75 -4.81 -6.60
C ALA A 18 4.47 -4.11 -7.12
N MET A 19 4.02 -4.43 -8.33
CA MET A 19 2.79 -3.88 -8.92
C MET A 19 1.56 -4.28 -8.11
N ALA A 20 1.46 -5.56 -7.72
CA ALA A 20 0.36 -6.03 -6.88
C ALA A 20 0.35 -5.31 -5.52
N ALA A 21 1.50 -5.18 -4.87
CA ALA A 21 1.63 -4.45 -3.60
C ALA A 21 1.23 -2.97 -3.76
N ALA A 22 1.84 -2.26 -4.72
CA ALA A 22 1.59 -0.84 -4.95
C ALA A 22 0.13 -0.56 -5.26
N TYR A 23 -0.50 -1.37 -6.12
CA TYR A 23 -1.92 -1.22 -6.45
C TYR A 23 -2.83 -1.44 -5.24
N LEU A 24 -2.56 -2.45 -4.41
CA LEU A 24 -3.35 -2.72 -3.20
C LEU A 24 -3.20 -1.62 -2.15
N SER A 25 -2.01 -1.03 -2.03
CA SER A 25 -1.75 0.10 -1.14
C SER A 25 -2.55 1.36 -1.48
N VAL A 26 -2.97 1.55 -2.73
CA VAL A 26 -3.75 2.74 -3.15
C VAL A 26 -5.24 2.45 -3.36
N SER A 27 -5.59 1.26 -3.86
CA SER A 27 -6.98 0.89 -4.17
C SER A 27 -7.84 0.67 -2.93
N GLY A 28 -7.27 0.11 -1.85
CA GLY A 28 -7.94 -0.05 -0.56
C GLY A 28 -8.38 1.28 0.06
N PRO A 29 -7.44 2.22 0.31
CA PRO A 29 -7.76 3.56 0.81
C PRO A 29 -8.69 4.34 -0.12
N ALA A 30 -8.52 4.25 -1.45
CA ALA A 30 -9.42 4.89 -2.42
C ALA A 30 -10.87 4.39 -2.28
N SER A 31 -11.06 3.07 -2.16
CA SER A 31 -12.37 2.47 -1.92
C SER A 31 -12.97 2.90 -0.57
N ALA A 32 -12.14 3.04 0.47
CA ALA A 32 -12.59 3.51 1.76
C ALA A 32 -13.04 4.98 1.69
N ALA A 33 -12.30 5.85 1.00
CA ALA A 33 -12.65 7.26 0.82
C ALA A 33 -14.00 7.44 0.13
N VAL A 34 -14.30 6.65 -0.91
CA VAL A 34 -15.63 6.64 -1.54
C VAL A 34 -16.74 6.35 -0.52
N ARG A 35 -16.57 5.32 0.30
CA ARG A 35 -17.60 4.86 1.25
C ARG A 35 -17.75 5.77 2.48
N LEU A 36 -16.65 6.29 3.01
CA LEU A 36 -16.64 7.06 4.25
C LEU A 36 -16.88 8.55 4.02
N LEU A 37 -16.46 9.09 2.86
CA LEU A 37 -16.56 10.52 2.56
C LEU A 37 -17.58 10.83 1.46
N GLY A 38 -18.21 9.80 0.87
CA GLY A 38 -19.22 9.97 -0.19
C GLY A 38 -18.65 10.52 -1.50
N LEU A 39 -17.40 10.20 -1.83
CA LEU A 39 -16.75 10.67 -3.06
C LEU A 39 -17.32 9.98 -4.31
N ASP A 40 -17.26 10.67 -5.46
CA ASP A 40 -17.60 10.06 -6.75
C ASP A 40 -16.62 8.91 -7.09
N PRO A 41 -17.10 7.67 -7.26
CA PRO A 41 -16.24 6.53 -7.59
C PRO A 41 -15.52 6.69 -8.92
N PHE A 42 -16.08 7.41 -9.91
CA PHE A 42 -15.39 7.60 -11.18
C PHE A 42 -14.23 8.58 -11.05
N ALA A 43 -14.43 9.71 -10.37
CA ALA A 43 -13.36 10.65 -10.06
C ALA A 43 -12.21 10.00 -9.27
N VAL A 44 -12.53 9.20 -8.23
CA VAL A 44 -11.51 8.52 -7.42
C VAL A 44 -10.72 7.51 -8.26
N ASN A 45 -11.38 6.67 -9.05
CA ASN A 45 -10.68 5.73 -9.93
C ASN A 45 -9.82 6.45 -11.00
N ALA A 46 -10.28 7.61 -11.49
CA ALA A 46 -9.49 8.41 -12.41
C ALA A 46 -8.21 8.95 -11.75
N VAL A 47 -8.23 9.28 -10.46
CA VAL A 47 -7.01 9.63 -9.69
C VAL A 47 -6.09 8.43 -9.58
N VAL A 48 -6.60 7.27 -9.15
CA VAL A 48 -5.79 6.03 -9.02
C VAL A 48 -5.12 5.66 -10.34
N ALA A 49 -5.85 5.73 -11.45
CA ALA A 49 -5.33 5.40 -12.79
C ALA A 49 -4.23 6.36 -13.28
N ARG A 50 -4.12 7.57 -12.71
CA ARG A 50 -3.08 8.54 -13.05
C ARG A 50 -1.84 8.45 -12.17
N LEU A 51 -1.86 7.64 -11.11
CA LEU A 51 -0.70 7.45 -10.25
C LEU A 51 0.41 6.73 -11.04
N ASP A 52 1.63 7.27 -10.99
CA ASP A 52 2.79 6.60 -11.55
C ASP A 52 3.30 5.51 -10.59
N LEU A 53 2.58 4.38 -10.55
CA LEU A 53 3.01 3.23 -9.76
C LEU A 53 4.24 2.55 -10.35
N ARG A 54 4.52 2.75 -11.66
CA ARG A 54 5.59 2.04 -12.36
C ARG A 54 6.97 2.43 -11.86
N SER A 55 7.20 3.71 -11.60
CA SER A 55 8.48 4.18 -11.03
C SER A 55 8.76 3.53 -9.68
N VAL A 56 7.80 3.57 -8.75
CA VAL A 56 7.92 2.92 -7.43
C VAL A 56 8.14 1.41 -7.56
N CYS A 57 7.46 0.74 -8.49
CA CYS A 57 7.66 -0.68 -8.73
C CYS A 57 9.06 -0.99 -9.27
N SER A 58 9.59 -0.16 -10.17
CA SER A 58 10.94 -0.32 -10.71
C SER A 58 12.01 -0.15 -9.62
N GLU A 59 11.82 0.81 -8.71
CA GLU A 59 12.72 1.02 -7.57
C GLU A 59 12.69 -0.18 -6.62
N ALA A 60 11.49 -0.68 -6.29
CA ALA A 60 11.34 -1.83 -5.42
C ALA A 60 11.94 -3.12 -6.03
N ALA A 61 11.76 -3.32 -7.33
CA ALA A 61 12.30 -4.49 -8.02
C ALA A 61 13.84 -4.46 -8.11
N ALA A 62 14.44 -3.27 -8.28
CA ALA A 62 15.89 -3.10 -8.37
C ALA A 62 16.65 -3.60 -7.12
N VAL A 63 16.01 -3.56 -5.95
CA VAL A 63 16.60 -3.99 -4.66
C VAL A 63 16.07 -5.34 -4.18
N ALA A 64 15.22 -6.02 -4.95
CA ALA A 64 14.53 -7.24 -4.51
C ALA A 64 15.47 -8.43 -4.24
N GLY A 65 16.69 -8.39 -4.79
CA GLY A 65 17.73 -9.40 -4.58
C GLY A 65 18.72 -9.07 -3.46
N ASP A 66 18.62 -7.89 -2.84
CA ASP A 66 19.52 -7.48 -1.77
C ASP A 66 19.24 -8.23 -0.46
N ASP A 67 20.18 -8.15 0.49
CA ASP A 67 19.94 -8.62 1.85
C ASP A 67 18.71 -7.89 2.42
N PRO A 68 17.68 -8.61 2.94
CA PRO A 68 16.52 -7.98 3.56
C PRO A 68 16.85 -6.94 4.63
N ALA A 69 17.98 -7.09 5.33
CA ALA A 69 18.45 -6.12 6.32
C ALA A 69 18.96 -4.79 5.69
N ALA A 70 19.27 -4.80 4.40
CA ALA A 70 19.72 -3.64 3.63
C ALA A 70 18.60 -2.98 2.82
N LEU A 71 17.38 -3.54 2.82
CA LEU A 71 16.26 -2.96 2.08
C LEU A 71 15.94 -1.54 2.58
N PRO A 72 15.60 -0.61 1.66
CA PRO A 72 15.22 0.72 2.04
C PRO A 72 13.96 0.67 2.93
N SER A 73 14.08 1.20 4.14
CA SER A 73 12.96 1.43 5.07
C SER A 73 12.73 2.94 5.20
N PRO A 74 12.20 3.61 4.16
CA PRO A 74 11.91 5.02 4.25
C PRO A 74 10.83 5.22 5.30
N GLY A 75 11.16 5.94 6.38
CA GLY A 75 10.17 6.32 7.39
C GLY A 75 9.09 7.22 6.79
N SER A 76 7.88 7.16 7.36
CA SER A 76 6.78 8.04 6.95
C SER A 76 6.15 8.69 8.18
N PRO A 77 6.79 9.75 8.74
CA PRO A 77 6.41 10.30 10.04
C PRO A 77 4.93 10.71 10.14
N ALA A 78 4.36 11.22 9.04
CA ALA A 78 2.95 11.59 9.02
C ALA A 78 2.03 10.35 9.11
N LEU A 79 2.34 9.28 8.37
CA LEU A 79 1.57 8.03 8.43
C LEU A 79 1.75 7.34 9.78
N ASP A 80 2.93 7.40 10.37
CA ASP A 80 3.22 6.86 11.71
C ASP A 80 2.34 7.56 12.76
N LEU A 81 2.28 8.90 12.73
CA LEU A 81 1.42 9.69 13.62
C LEU A 81 -0.06 9.41 13.40
N PHE A 82 -0.51 9.25 12.15
CA PHE A 82 -1.90 8.88 11.88
C PHE A 82 -2.24 7.47 12.36
N ALA A 83 -1.30 6.52 12.25
CA ALA A 83 -1.48 5.17 12.78
C ALA A 83 -1.58 5.17 14.31
N GLU A 84 -0.73 5.94 15.00
CA GLU A 84 -0.82 6.11 16.46
C GLU A 84 -2.14 6.77 16.88
N ALA A 85 -2.55 7.84 16.19
CA ALA A 85 -3.82 8.51 16.47
C ALA A 85 -5.00 7.54 16.28
N HIS A 86 -4.99 6.76 15.20
CA HIS A 86 -5.98 5.73 14.93
C HIS A 86 -6.03 4.71 16.08
N ALA A 87 -4.87 4.20 16.52
CA ALA A 87 -4.76 3.24 17.62
C ALA A 87 -5.28 3.79 18.96
N ARG A 88 -5.07 5.09 19.25
CA ARG A 88 -5.65 5.74 20.44
C ARG A 88 -7.17 5.83 20.35
N HIS A 89 -7.71 6.29 19.23
CA HIS A 89 -9.16 6.31 19.00
C HIS A 89 -9.79 4.91 19.14
N HIS A 90 -9.09 3.85 18.72
CA HIS A 90 -9.53 2.45 18.92
C HIS A 90 -9.61 2.00 20.37
N GLN A 91 -8.86 2.62 21.29
CA GLN A 91 -8.92 2.31 22.72
C GLN A 91 -10.12 3.00 23.40
N GLU A 92 -10.72 4.00 22.76
CA GLU A 92 -11.73 4.89 23.34
C GLU A 92 -13.15 4.68 22.78
N GLU A 93 -13.32 4.21 21.52
CA GLU A 93 -14.64 4.07 20.86
C GLU A 93 -14.82 2.82 19.93
N VAL A 94 -16.03 2.62 19.38
CA VAL A 94 -16.45 1.44 18.58
C VAL A 94 -15.79 1.41 17.18
N ARG A 95 -15.41 0.21 16.70
CA ARG A 95 -14.61 -0.01 15.48
C ARG A 95 -15.42 0.06 14.18
N LEU A 96 -14.83 0.69 13.16
CA LEU A 96 -15.21 0.52 11.74
C LEU A 96 -14.18 -0.30 10.92
N PHE A 97 -12.92 -0.39 11.36
CA PHE A 97 -11.86 -1.18 10.71
C PHE A 97 -11.01 -1.93 11.76
N ALA A 98 -10.41 -3.06 11.37
CA ALA A 98 -9.40 -3.73 12.16
C ALA A 98 -8.02 -3.25 11.73
N SER A 99 -7.19 -2.84 12.69
CA SER A 99 -5.76 -2.56 12.54
C SER A 99 -4.93 -3.82 12.75
#